data_AF-A0AAG5DA70-F1
#
_entry.id   AF-A0AAG5DA70-F1
#
_cell.length_a   1.000
_cell.length_b   1.000
_cell.length_c   1.000
_cell.angle_alpha   90.00
_cell.angle_beta   90.00
_cell.angle_gamma   90.00
#
_symmetry.space_group_name_H-M   'P 1'
#
loop_
_entity.id
_entity.type
_entity.pdbx_description
1 polymer ?
#
loop_
_entity_poly.entity_id
_entity_poly.type
_entity_poly.pdbx_seq_one_letter_code
_entity_poly.pdbx_strand_id
1 'polypeptide(L)'
;MMLGYAVFLVAIILVACPSHSTTAHGNFFDAIKGCLQFDDVPGYNDTQMYFATDKFRNVGRTHNSRYIRLGVVGDNDGHIRFGRSPYPYDETVVEIVLGGWWNTQSVFRQQVRKRDHSFDNVLLKEASTPRVMSRSRPLVFQMEVFDNGRIQLTKDGERRPFLEYGGNHQTIPMDYIAFTKWDVPMIYFYDCPLLNEDGGSNDDDTVLLRCSLA
;
A
#
# COMPACT_ATOMS: atom_id res chain seq x y z
N MET A 1 -84.55 -23.90 2.92
CA MET A 1 -83.53 -23.39 3.86
C MET A 1 -82.17 -23.61 3.19
N MET A 2 -81.56 -22.55 2.66
CA MET A 2 -80.40 -22.62 1.76
C MET A 2 -79.09 -22.86 2.54
N LEU A 3 -78.30 -23.84 2.11
CA LEU A 3 -76.90 -24.00 2.54
C LEU A 3 -76.03 -23.00 1.78
N GLY A 4 -75.48 -22.01 2.49
CA GLY A 4 -74.46 -21.10 1.96
C GLY A 4 -73.07 -21.70 2.16
N TYR A 5 -72.37 -21.96 1.05
CA TYR A 5 -70.94 -22.27 1.07
C TYR A 5 -70.14 -20.97 1.18
N ALA A 6 -69.40 -20.81 2.28
CA ALA A 6 -68.42 -19.73 2.42
C ALA A 6 -67.08 -20.17 1.82
N VAL A 7 -66.71 -19.59 0.68
CA VAL A 7 -65.39 -19.77 0.07
C VAL A 7 -64.44 -18.72 0.66
N PHE A 8 -63.47 -19.15 1.45
CA PHE A 8 -62.38 -18.29 1.92
C PHE A 8 -61.26 -18.25 0.88
N LEU A 9 -61.11 -17.12 0.21
CA LEU A 9 -59.96 -16.83 -0.66
C LEU A 9 -58.81 -16.29 0.19
N VAL A 10 -57.76 -17.10 0.38
CA VAL A 10 -56.50 -16.66 0.99
C VAL A 10 -55.61 -16.07 -0.11
N ALA A 11 -55.43 -14.76 -0.11
CA ALA A 11 -54.49 -14.08 -0.98
C ALA A 11 -53.08 -14.15 -0.36
N ILE A 12 -52.21 -14.98 -0.93
CA ILE A 12 -50.79 -15.03 -0.56
C ILE A 12 -50.08 -13.87 -1.29
N ILE A 13 -49.78 -12.80 -0.56
CA ILE A 13 -48.95 -11.71 -1.06
C ILE A 13 -47.49 -12.18 -0.98
N LEU A 14 -46.95 -12.62 -2.13
CA LEU A 14 -45.52 -12.84 -2.29
C LEU A 14 -44.82 -11.47 -2.32
N VAL A 15 -44.31 -11.05 -1.18
CA VAL A 15 -43.34 -9.93 -1.12
C VAL A 15 -42.03 -10.47 -1.70
N ALA A 16 -41.88 -10.34 -3.01
CA ALA A 16 -40.60 -10.50 -3.66
C ALA A 16 -39.73 -9.32 -3.22
N CYS A 17 -38.86 -9.54 -2.23
CA CYS A 17 -37.79 -8.60 -1.92
C CYS A 17 -36.76 -8.75 -3.05
N PRO A 18 -36.59 -7.76 -3.95
CA PRO A 18 -35.55 -7.83 -4.95
C PRO A 18 -34.22 -7.66 -4.23
N SER A 19 -33.57 -8.76 -3.89
CA SER A 19 -32.16 -8.78 -3.50
C SER A 19 -31.32 -8.46 -4.73
N HIS A 20 -31.31 -7.19 -5.13
CA HIS A 20 -30.26 -6.65 -5.98
C HIS A 20 -28.99 -6.58 -5.12
N SER A 21 -28.31 -7.71 -5.01
CA SER A 21 -26.90 -7.71 -4.67
C SER A 21 -26.15 -7.18 -5.89
N THR A 22 -26.12 -5.86 -6.07
CA THR A 22 -25.12 -5.22 -6.91
C THR A 22 -23.78 -5.46 -6.25
N THR A 23 -23.10 -6.53 -6.66
CA THR A 23 -21.66 -6.67 -6.48
C THR A 23 -21.01 -5.58 -7.32
N ALA A 24 -20.91 -4.37 -6.74
CA ALA A 24 -20.21 -3.26 -7.38
C ALA A 24 -18.76 -3.72 -7.64
N HIS A 25 -18.40 -3.88 -8.91
CA HIS A 25 -17.03 -4.17 -9.30
C HIS A 25 -16.23 -2.86 -9.16
N GLY A 26 -15.68 -2.62 -7.98
CA GLY A 26 -14.89 -1.43 -7.69
C GLY A 26 -13.59 -1.40 -8.48
N ASN A 27 -13.14 -0.20 -8.83
CA ASN A 27 -11.86 -0.02 -9.51
C ASN A 27 -10.73 -0.12 -8.47
N PHE A 28 -9.85 -1.12 -8.58
CA PHE A 28 -8.73 -1.29 -7.66
C PHE A 28 -7.76 -0.08 -7.64
N PHE A 29 -7.75 0.73 -8.70
CA PHE A 29 -6.95 1.95 -8.76
C PHE A 29 -7.54 3.12 -7.96
N ASP A 30 -8.79 3.03 -7.50
CA ASP A 30 -9.35 4.04 -6.59
C ASP A 30 -8.53 4.10 -5.28
N ALA A 31 -7.89 2.99 -4.90
CA ALA A 31 -6.99 2.95 -3.75
C ALA A 31 -5.77 3.88 -3.91
N ILE A 32 -5.26 4.11 -5.13
CA ILE A 32 -4.10 5.00 -5.36
C ILE A 32 -4.49 6.42 -5.76
N LYS A 33 -5.76 6.79 -5.59
CA LYS A 33 -6.24 8.13 -5.91
C LYS A 33 -5.50 9.19 -5.09
N GLY A 34 -4.94 10.17 -5.78
CA GLY A 34 -4.20 11.29 -5.18
C GLY A 34 -2.71 11.02 -4.93
N CYS A 35 -2.21 9.82 -5.21
CA CYS A 35 -0.77 9.54 -5.22
C CYS A 35 -0.08 10.23 -6.40
N LEU A 36 1.22 10.51 -6.24
CA LEU A 36 2.11 10.76 -7.37
C LEU A 36 2.43 9.43 -8.06
N GLN A 37 2.66 9.46 -9.38
CA GLN A 37 3.01 8.29 -10.19
C GLN A 37 4.46 8.38 -10.67
N PHE A 38 5.15 7.25 -10.68
CA PHE A 38 6.47 7.06 -11.28
C PHE A 38 6.49 5.76 -12.10
N ASP A 39 6.54 5.91 -13.42
CA ASP A 39 6.43 4.83 -14.41
C ASP A 39 7.69 4.65 -15.28
N ASP A 40 8.53 5.68 -15.41
CA ASP A 40 9.87 5.57 -15.98
C ASP A 40 10.88 5.01 -14.96
N VAL A 41 10.58 3.81 -14.47
CA VAL A 41 11.33 3.16 -13.39
C VAL A 41 12.68 2.64 -13.92
N PRO A 42 13.82 3.05 -13.35
CA PRO A 42 15.14 2.57 -13.73
C PRO A 42 15.31 1.07 -13.41
N GLY A 43 16.13 0.39 -14.19
CA GLY A 43 16.55 -0.98 -13.90
C GLY A 43 17.47 -1.04 -12.68
N TYR A 44 17.62 -2.23 -12.11
CA TYR A 44 18.38 -2.46 -10.87
C TYR A 44 19.80 -1.86 -10.88
N ASN A 45 20.45 -1.94 -12.04
CA ASN A 45 21.81 -1.49 -12.28
C ASN A 45 21.89 -0.09 -12.92
N ASP A 46 20.78 0.61 -13.13
CA ASP A 46 20.82 1.95 -13.68
C ASP A 46 21.12 2.99 -12.59
N THR A 47 21.28 4.26 -12.99
CA THR A 47 21.36 5.37 -12.03
C THR A 47 19.98 5.60 -11.44
N GLN A 48 19.90 5.51 -10.12
CA GLN A 48 18.63 5.58 -9.40
C GLN A 48 18.24 7.03 -9.13
N MET A 49 16.95 7.34 -9.25
CA MET A 49 16.40 8.63 -8.84
C MET A 49 15.90 8.53 -7.39
N TYR A 50 16.60 9.22 -6.49
CA TYR A 50 16.22 9.31 -5.09
C TYR A 50 15.42 10.59 -4.84
N PHE A 51 14.17 10.42 -4.41
CA PHE A 51 13.25 11.49 -4.03
C PHE A 51 13.43 11.84 -2.55
N ALA A 52 13.60 13.13 -2.26
CA ALA A 52 13.70 13.60 -0.87
C ALA A 52 12.32 13.52 -0.19
N THR A 53 12.23 12.77 0.90
CA THR A 53 10.95 12.55 1.60
C THR A 53 10.47 13.78 2.38
N ASP A 54 11.34 14.77 2.60
CA ASP A 54 10.96 16.07 3.16
C ASP A 54 10.07 16.90 2.20
N LYS A 55 10.07 16.56 0.90
CA LYS A 55 9.21 17.21 -0.11
C LYS A 55 7.85 16.53 -0.27
N PHE A 56 7.65 15.37 0.36
CA PHE A 56 6.38 14.65 0.29
C PHE A 56 5.34 15.35 1.17
N ARG A 57 4.10 15.41 0.66
CA ARG A 57 2.95 16.04 1.33
C ARG A 57 2.33 15.11 2.38
N ASN A 58 2.43 13.81 2.16
CA ASN A 58 1.72 12.76 2.89
C ASN A 58 2.71 11.87 3.66
N VAL A 59 3.48 12.48 4.57
CA VAL A 59 4.39 11.78 5.49
C VAL A 59 3.83 11.82 6.90
N GLY A 60 3.46 10.66 7.41
CA GLY A 60 3.02 10.48 8.79
C GLY A 60 4.21 10.41 9.74
N ARG A 61 4.00 10.91 10.96
CA ARG A 61 5.01 10.88 12.03
C ARG A 61 4.34 10.48 13.32
N THR A 62 4.94 9.51 14.01
CA THR A 62 4.63 9.22 15.41
C THR A 62 5.73 9.81 16.29
N HIS A 63 5.73 9.51 17.59
CA HIS A 63 6.81 9.92 18.48
C HIS A 63 8.14 9.18 18.20
N ASN A 64 8.14 8.06 17.48
CA ASN A 64 9.33 7.23 17.24
C ASN A 64 9.39 6.59 15.84
N SER A 65 8.59 7.08 14.89
CA SER A 65 8.56 6.54 13.54
C SER A 65 8.11 7.56 12.50
N ARG A 66 8.48 7.28 11.26
CA ARG A 66 7.95 7.95 10.08
C ARG A 66 7.29 6.90 9.20
N TYR A 67 6.14 7.23 8.63
CA TYR A 67 5.45 6.33 7.72
C TYR A 67 4.95 7.05 6.48
N ILE A 68 4.92 6.30 5.37
CA ILE A 68 4.39 6.74 4.10
C ILE A 68 3.51 5.64 3.52
N ARG A 69 2.53 6.04 2.72
CA ARG A 69 1.70 5.11 1.95
C ARG A 69 2.18 5.05 0.50
N LEU A 70 2.30 3.83 -0.01
CA LEU A 70 2.84 3.52 -1.33
C LEU A 70 1.90 2.56 -2.06
N GLY A 71 1.94 2.60 -3.38
CA GLY A 71 1.33 1.62 -4.26
C GLY A 71 2.35 1.08 -5.26
N VAL A 72 2.23 -0.18 -5.64
CA VAL A 72 3.07 -0.77 -6.70
C VAL A 72 2.25 -1.67 -7.61
N VAL A 73 2.46 -1.56 -8.92
CA VAL A 73 1.86 -2.40 -9.95
C VAL A 73 2.98 -3.02 -10.78
N GLY A 74 3.01 -4.35 -10.83
CA GLY A 74 4.01 -5.15 -11.53
C GLY A 74 3.83 -6.63 -11.23
N ASP A 75 4.47 -7.50 -12.00
CA ASP A 75 4.29 -8.95 -11.85
C ASP A 75 5.04 -9.54 -10.66
N ASN A 76 6.26 -9.06 -10.45
CA ASN A 76 7.24 -9.52 -9.47
C ASN A 76 8.34 -8.46 -9.34
N ASP A 77 9.24 -8.64 -8.36
CA ASP A 77 10.47 -7.88 -8.21
C ASP A 77 10.27 -6.35 -8.24
N GLY A 78 9.37 -5.87 -7.39
CA GLY A 78 9.27 -4.46 -7.04
C GLY A 78 10.31 -4.09 -6.00
N HIS A 79 11.32 -3.31 -6.38
CA HIS A 79 12.36 -2.86 -5.48
C HIS A 79 12.16 -1.41 -5.02
N ILE A 80 12.23 -1.21 -3.71
CA ILE A 80 12.21 0.10 -3.06
C ILE A 80 13.51 0.25 -2.29
N ARG A 81 14.18 1.40 -2.41
CA ARG A 81 15.39 1.70 -1.64
C ARG A 81 15.20 2.96 -0.85
N PHE A 82 15.74 3.04 0.37
CA PHE A 82 15.79 4.30 1.11
C PHE A 82 17.07 4.48 1.89
N GLY A 83 17.47 5.74 2.09
CA GLY A 83 18.72 6.10 2.72
C GLY A 83 18.82 7.59 3.07
N ARG A 84 20.05 8.01 3.37
CA ARG A 84 20.40 9.35 3.89
C ARG A 84 20.70 10.38 2.82
N SER A 85 21.08 9.92 1.63
CA SER A 85 21.66 10.74 0.56
C SER A 85 20.92 10.52 -0.75
N PRO A 86 20.80 11.55 -1.61
CA PRO A 86 20.27 11.38 -2.96
C PRO A 86 21.23 10.60 -3.89
N TYR A 87 22.50 10.42 -3.48
CA TYR A 87 23.52 9.72 -4.25
C TYR A 87 24.31 8.76 -3.34
N PRO A 88 23.71 7.64 -2.88
CA PRO A 88 24.30 6.78 -1.86
C PRO A 88 25.37 5.82 -2.43
N TYR A 89 26.34 6.36 -3.18
CA TYR A 89 27.51 5.58 -3.60
C TYR A 89 28.46 5.39 -2.43
N ASP A 90 28.92 4.15 -2.24
CA ASP A 90 29.73 3.72 -1.09
C ASP A 90 29.01 3.88 0.27
N GLU A 91 27.69 4.07 0.24
CA GLU A 91 26.82 4.17 1.41
C GLU A 91 25.84 2.99 1.46
N THR A 92 25.45 2.60 2.67
CA THR A 92 24.43 1.57 2.88
C THR A 92 23.03 2.16 2.78
N VAL A 93 22.19 1.56 1.94
CA VAL A 93 20.75 1.81 1.90
C VAL A 93 20.00 0.56 2.35
N VAL A 94 18.75 0.74 2.78
CA VAL A 94 17.82 -0.38 2.92
C VAL A 94 17.20 -0.63 1.55
N GLU A 95 17.23 -1.87 1.10
CA GLU A 95 16.49 -2.35 -0.06
C GLU A 95 15.35 -3.26 0.40
N ILE A 96 14.18 -3.02 -0.14
CA ILE A 96 12.98 -3.84 0.00
C ILE A 96 12.73 -4.47 -1.36
N VAL A 97 12.58 -5.80 -1.40
CA VAL A 97 12.14 -6.50 -2.60
C VAL A 97 10.76 -7.08 -2.33
N LEU A 98 9.79 -6.66 -3.12
CA LEU A 98 8.42 -7.14 -3.11
C LEU A 98 8.27 -8.20 -4.20
N GLY A 99 7.65 -9.33 -3.85
CA GLY A 99 7.33 -10.36 -4.82
C GLY A 99 8.56 -10.90 -5.58
N GLY A 100 9.69 -11.08 -4.91
CA GLY A 100 10.85 -11.75 -5.48
C GLY A 100 10.64 -13.24 -5.69
N TRP A 101 11.56 -13.85 -6.44
CA TRP A 101 11.52 -15.26 -6.84
C TRP A 101 10.17 -15.65 -7.45
N TRP A 102 9.80 -15.00 -8.55
CA TRP A 102 8.51 -15.19 -9.21
C TRP A 102 7.32 -14.91 -8.30
N ASN A 103 7.36 -13.79 -7.57
CA ASN A 103 6.25 -13.35 -6.71
C ASN A 103 5.92 -14.36 -5.59
N THR A 104 6.94 -15.00 -5.02
CA THR A 104 6.77 -15.96 -3.91
C THR A 104 7.21 -15.41 -2.56
N GLN A 105 8.10 -14.42 -2.55
CA GLN A 105 8.77 -13.96 -1.34
C GLN A 105 8.97 -12.45 -1.34
N SER A 106 9.10 -11.85 -0.17
CA SER A 106 9.54 -10.47 -0.02
C SER A 106 10.66 -10.41 1.01
N VAL A 107 11.63 -9.53 0.78
CA VAL A 107 12.83 -9.44 1.61
C VAL A 107 13.19 -8.00 1.96
N PHE A 108 13.82 -7.84 3.11
CA PHE A 108 14.64 -6.67 3.44
C PHE A 108 16.11 -7.04 3.25
N ARG A 109 16.88 -6.12 2.66
CA ARG A 109 18.32 -6.23 2.47
C ARG A 109 19.00 -4.92 2.83
N GLN A 110 20.26 -4.98 3.23
CA GLN A 110 21.16 -3.84 3.09
C GLN A 110 21.82 -3.93 1.73
N GLN A 111 21.82 -2.83 1.00
CA GLN A 111 22.53 -2.73 -0.26
C GLN A 111 23.62 -1.67 -0.13
N VAL A 112 24.82 -1.97 -0.61
CA VAL A 112 25.88 -0.98 -0.84
C VAL A 112 26.22 -0.98 -2.32
N ARG A 113 26.22 0.19 -2.94
CA ARG A 113 26.59 0.33 -4.36
C ARG A 113 27.84 1.16 -4.47
N LYS A 114 28.88 0.59 -5.08
CA LYS A 114 30.17 1.24 -5.24
C LYS A 114 30.19 2.09 -6.51
N ARG A 115 31.14 3.02 -6.57
CA ARG A 115 31.35 3.90 -7.74
C ARG A 115 31.73 3.15 -9.03
N ASP A 116 32.30 1.96 -8.90
CA ASP A 116 32.60 1.06 -10.02
C ASP A 116 31.37 0.25 -10.48
N HIS A 117 30.18 0.61 -10.00
CA HIS A 117 28.89 -0.04 -10.25
C HIS A 117 28.73 -1.45 -9.67
N SER A 118 29.73 -2.00 -8.98
CA SER A 118 29.55 -3.21 -8.19
C SER A 118 28.62 -2.95 -7.00
N PHE A 119 27.94 -3.99 -6.54
CA PHE A 119 27.04 -3.89 -5.39
C PHE A 119 27.21 -5.10 -4.47
N ASP A 120 26.89 -4.89 -3.20
CA ASP A 120 26.79 -5.94 -2.19
C ASP A 120 25.40 -5.90 -1.56
N ASN A 121 24.81 -7.07 -1.34
CA ASN A 121 23.46 -7.26 -0.84
C ASN A 121 23.48 -8.22 0.35
N VAL A 122 23.21 -7.69 1.55
CA VAL A 122 23.14 -8.48 2.78
C VAL A 122 21.67 -8.70 3.14
N LEU A 123 21.23 -9.95 3.17
CA LEU A 123 19.86 -10.31 3.56
C LEU A 123 19.63 -10.00 5.03
N LEU A 124 18.58 -9.22 5.33
CA LEU A 124 18.16 -8.91 6.69
C LEU A 124 16.97 -9.76 7.13
N LYS A 125 16.01 -9.93 6.23
CA LYS A 125 14.76 -10.64 6.50
C LYS A 125 14.17 -11.17 5.21
N GLU A 126 13.55 -12.33 5.32
CA GLU A 126 12.75 -12.94 4.28
C GLU A 126 11.39 -13.37 4.86
N ALA A 127 10.35 -13.25 4.03
CA ALA A 127 9.01 -13.74 4.33
C ALA A 127 8.38 -14.32 3.07
N SER A 128 7.60 -15.39 3.25
CA SER A 128 6.78 -15.95 2.16
C SER A 128 5.60 -15.03 1.90
N THR A 129 5.51 -14.50 0.68
CA THR A 129 4.47 -13.56 0.24
C THR A 129 3.98 -13.95 -1.16
N PRO A 130 3.37 -15.14 -1.33
CA PRO A 130 2.98 -15.62 -2.64
C PRO A 130 1.89 -14.74 -3.25
N ARG A 131 2.09 -14.34 -4.51
CA ARG A 131 1.15 -13.52 -5.29
C ARG A 131 0.83 -12.18 -4.62
N VAL A 132 1.82 -11.59 -3.95
CA VAL A 132 1.65 -10.29 -3.26
C VAL A 132 1.55 -9.13 -4.27
N MET A 133 2.23 -9.24 -5.40
CA MET A 133 2.18 -8.28 -6.50
C MET A 133 1.21 -8.70 -7.60
N SER A 134 0.75 -7.74 -8.40
CA SER A 134 -0.14 -7.98 -9.55
C SER A 134 0.11 -6.95 -10.66
N ARG A 135 0.03 -7.41 -11.92
CA ARG A 135 0.10 -6.54 -13.11
C ARG A 135 -1.14 -5.66 -13.31
N SER A 136 -2.25 -5.98 -12.64
CA SER A 136 -3.55 -5.34 -12.88
C SER A 136 -4.21 -4.76 -11.64
N ARG A 137 -3.56 -4.90 -10.47
CA ARG A 137 -4.05 -4.36 -9.20
C ARG A 137 -2.89 -3.79 -8.40
N PRO A 138 -2.98 -2.54 -7.91
CA PRO A 138 -1.94 -1.99 -7.06
C PRO A 138 -1.89 -2.75 -5.74
N LEU A 139 -0.70 -3.22 -5.37
CA LEU A 139 -0.41 -3.54 -3.98
C LEU A 139 -0.21 -2.23 -3.25
N VAL A 140 -1.16 -1.87 -2.39
CA VAL A 140 -1.13 -0.63 -1.60
C VAL A 140 -0.84 -0.96 -0.14
N PHE A 141 0.14 -0.26 0.43
CA PHE A 141 0.63 -0.53 1.76
C PHE A 141 1.25 0.71 2.41
N GLN A 142 1.22 0.75 3.73
CA GLN A 142 2.02 1.64 4.55
C GLN A 142 3.40 1.02 4.77
N MET A 143 4.44 1.81 4.52
CA MET A 143 5.79 1.54 4.99
C MET A 143 6.06 2.42 6.20
N GLU A 144 6.40 1.81 7.33
CA GLU A 144 6.75 2.51 8.56
C GLU A 144 8.18 2.16 8.99
N VAL A 145 8.97 3.21 9.23
CA VAL A 145 10.38 3.13 9.65
C VAL A 145 10.49 3.74 11.03
N PHE A 146 10.87 2.91 12.02
CA PHE A 146 11.02 3.30 13.41
C PHE A 146 12.45 3.77 13.70
N ASP A 147 12.60 4.66 14.68
CA ASP A 147 13.90 5.23 15.08
C ASP A 147 14.85 4.16 15.65
N ASN A 148 14.31 3.05 16.14
CA ASN A 148 15.07 1.88 16.59
C ASN A 148 15.50 0.94 15.45
N GLY A 149 15.30 1.32 14.20
CA GLY A 149 15.69 0.53 13.03
C GLY A 149 14.69 -0.56 12.63
N ARG A 150 13.56 -0.71 13.34
CA ARG A 150 12.47 -1.58 12.91
C ARG A 150 11.81 -1.02 11.65
N ILE A 151 11.42 -1.90 10.74
CA ILE A 151 10.71 -1.54 9.51
C ILE A 151 9.52 -2.48 9.35
N GLN A 152 8.36 -1.94 9.02
CA GLN A 152 7.12 -2.69 8.81
C GLN A 152 6.43 -2.28 7.51
N LEU A 153 5.93 -3.27 6.77
CA LEU A 153 5.04 -3.08 5.64
C LEU A 153 3.67 -3.69 5.95
N THR A 154 2.63 -2.84 5.96
CA THR A 154 1.27 -3.24 6.29
C THR A 154 0.36 -2.86 5.14
N LYS A 155 -0.36 -3.83 4.56
CA LYS A 155 -1.31 -3.55 3.48
C LYS A 155 -2.46 -2.68 3.99
N ASP A 156 -3.01 -1.88 3.10
CA ASP A 156 -4.22 -1.11 3.42
C ASP A 156 -5.35 -2.03 3.89
N GLY A 157 -6.02 -1.62 4.98
CA GLY A 157 -7.10 -2.38 5.60
C GLY A 157 -6.65 -3.59 6.44
N GLU A 158 -5.37 -3.95 6.41
CA GLU A 158 -4.81 -4.99 7.27
C GLU A 158 -4.22 -4.38 8.55
N ARG A 159 -4.29 -5.13 9.67
CA ARG A 159 -3.73 -4.70 10.96
C ARG A 159 -2.33 -5.24 11.23
N ARG A 160 -1.93 -6.29 10.52
CA ARG A 160 -0.66 -6.98 10.73
C ARG A 160 0.26 -6.73 9.54
N PRO A 161 1.55 -6.47 9.78
CA PRO A 161 2.49 -6.33 8.68
C PRO A 161 2.64 -7.66 7.95
N PHE A 162 2.70 -7.61 6.62
CA PHE A 162 3.03 -8.78 5.80
C PHE A 162 4.55 -9.00 5.72
N LEU A 163 5.34 -7.96 6.04
CA LEU A 163 6.79 -8.01 6.10
C LEU A 163 7.28 -7.08 7.23
N GLU A 164 8.11 -7.61 8.13
CA GLU A 164 8.65 -6.88 9.28
C GLU A 164 10.11 -7.29 9.56
N TYR A 165 10.95 -6.29 9.82
CA TYR A 165 12.34 -6.45 10.25
C TYR A 165 12.57 -5.78 11.61
N GLY A 166 13.18 -6.50 12.56
CA GLY A 166 13.25 -6.14 13.98
C GLY A 166 14.35 -5.17 14.42
N GLY A 167 15.14 -4.57 13.51
CA GLY A 167 16.05 -3.46 13.87
C GLY A 167 17.38 -3.83 14.55
N ASN A 168 18.03 -4.92 14.15
CA ASN A 168 19.32 -5.36 14.71
C ASN A 168 20.56 -4.71 14.03
N HIS A 169 20.37 -3.79 13.09
CA HIS A 169 21.44 -3.09 12.37
C HIS A 169 21.36 -1.57 12.58
N GLN A 170 22.39 -0.86 12.12
CA GLN A 170 22.43 0.60 12.14
C GLN A 170 21.15 1.21 11.55
N THR A 171 20.47 2.08 12.32
CA THR A 171 19.29 2.80 11.83
C THR A 171 19.65 3.64 10.60
N ILE A 172 19.00 3.31 9.49
CA ILE A 172 19.06 4.09 8.25
C ILE A 172 17.75 4.88 8.18
N PRO A 173 17.79 6.22 8.24
CA PRO A 173 16.58 7.01 8.12
C PRO A 173 16.07 6.98 6.67
N MET A 174 14.77 7.18 6.50
CA MET A 174 14.09 7.28 5.21
C MET A 174 14.08 8.74 4.73
N ASP A 175 15.24 9.38 4.62
CA ASP A 175 15.34 10.79 4.18
C ASP A 175 15.21 10.92 2.66
N TYR A 176 15.66 9.89 1.94
CA TYR A 176 15.49 9.74 0.50
C TYR A 176 14.96 8.36 0.17
N ILE A 177 14.09 8.26 -0.84
CA ILE A 177 13.53 7.01 -1.33
C ILE A 177 13.69 6.90 -2.84
N ALA A 178 13.99 5.71 -3.35
CA ALA A 178 14.08 5.41 -4.77
C ALA A 178 13.28 4.16 -5.09
N PHE A 179 12.88 4.07 -6.36
CA PHE A 179 12.10 2.97 -6.90
C PHE A 179 12.86 2.36 -8.07
N THR A 180 12.96 1.03 -8.10
CA THR A 180 13.67 0.30 -9.15
C THR A 180 12.93 -0.98 -9.52
N LYS A 181 13.33 -1.58 -10.64
CA LYS A 181 12.82 -2.86 -11.13
C LYS A 181 13.96 -3.82 -11.43
N TRP A 182 13.67 -5.13 -11.42
CA TRP A 182 14.62 -6.13 -11.89
C TRP A 182 14.54 -6.30 -13.40
N ASP A 183 13.53 -7.03 -13.88
CA ASP A 183 13.39 -7.43 -15.28
C ASP A 183 11.99 -7.19 -15.86
N VAL A 184 11.01 -6.79 -15.02
CA VAL A 184 9.62 -6.55 -15.44
C VAL A 184 9.22 -5.07 -15.34
N PRO A 185 8.30 -4.59 -16.20
CA PRO A 185 7.73 -3.26 -16.08
C PRO A 185 7.08 -3.04 -14.72
N MET A 186 7.24 -1.82 -14.19
CA MET A 186 6.78 -1.47 -12.85
C MET A 186 6.22 -0.05 -12.88
N ILE A 187 5.15 0.18 -12.12
CA ILE A 187 4.64 1.52 -11.84
C ILE A 187 4.57 1.65 -10.33
N TYR A 188 5.18 2.71 -9.80
CA TYR A 188 5.08 3.08 -8.40
C TYR A 188 4.15 4.26 -8.21
N PHE A 189 3.38 4.20 -7.13
CA PHE A 189 2.56 5.27 -6.63
C PHE A 189 3.14 5.67 -5.27
N TYR A 190 3.46 6.94 -5.10
CA TYR A 190 4.15 7.44 -3.92
C TYR A 190 3.56 8.76 -3.46
N ASP A 191 3.94 9.20 -2.26
CA ASP A 191 3.36 10.37 -1.60
C ASP A 191 1.82 10.28 -1.59
N CYS A 192 1.28 9.09 -1.32
CA CYS A 192 -0.15 8.82 -1.34
C CYS A 192 -0.84 9.42 -0.11
N PRO A 193 -2.07 9.94 -0.24
CA PRO A 193 -2.88 10.36 0.92
C PRO A 193 -2.92 9.25 1.96
N LEU A 194 -2.60 9.61 3.21
CA LEU A 194 -2.63 8.69 4.33
C LEU A 194 -4.08 8.31 4.62
N LEU A 195 -4.32 7.06 5.01
CA LEU A 195 -5.61 6.66 5.54
C LEU A 195 -5.71 7.29 6.94
N ASN A 196 -6.69 8.16 7.15
CA ASN A 196 -6.97 8.67 8.48
C ASN A 196 -7.24 7.46 9.40
N GLU A 197 -6.72 7.48 10.63
CA GLU A 197 -7.04 6.48 11.66
C GLU A 197 -8.52 6.56 12.13
N ASP A 198 -9.34 7.35 11.44
CA ASP A 198 -10.76 7.47 11.70
C ASP A 198 -11.52 6.34 11.01
N GLY A 199 -11.64 5.23 11.74
CA GLY A 199 -12.84 4.41 11.68
C GLY A 199 -14.04 5.27 12.08
N GLY A 200 -14.56 6.05 11.13
CA GLY A 200 -15.75 6.86 11.26
C GLY A 200 -16.52 6.78 9.96
N SER A 201 -17.60 6.00 9.98
CA SER A 201 -18.66 6.06 8.98
C SER A 201 -19.12 7.52 8.81
N ASN A 202 -18.66 8.19 7.76
CA ASN A 202 -19.39 9.34 7.21
C ASN A 202 -20.35 8.80 6.16
N ASP A 203 -21.31 8.04 6.67
CA ASP A 203 -22.64 7.96 6.07
C ASP A 203 -23.47 8.93 6.91
N ASP A 204 -23.51 10.19 6.50
CA ASP A 204 -24.54 11.14 6.91
C ASP A 204 -24.66 12.22 5.83
N ASP A 205 -25.29 11.82 4.73
CA ASP A 205 -26.17 12.70 3.99
C ASP A 205 -27.25 13.18 4.97
N THR A 206 -27.11 14.38 5.53
CA THR A 206 -28.23 15.28 5.79
C THR A 206 -27.74 16.68 6.10
N VAL A 207 -27.51 17.45 5.03
CA VAL A 207 -27.71 18.90 5.07
C VAL A 207 -29.22 19.13 5.27
N LEU A 208 -29.69 19.01 6.51
CA LEU A 208 -31.00 19.49 6.91
C LEU A 208 -30.83 20.77 7.72
N LEU A 209 -31.04 21.87 6.99
CA LEU A 209 -31.50 23.16 7.47
C LEU A 209 -32.20 23.08 8.83
N ARG A 210 -31.65 23.75 9.84
CA ARG A 210 -32.46 24.25 10.96
C ARG A 210 -32.34 25.75 11.05
N CYS A 211 -33.47 26.36 10.77
CA CYS A 211 -33.80 27.76 10.87
C CYS A 211 -33.46 28.33 12.26
N SER A 212 -33.09 29.62 12.27
CA SER A 212 -33.18 30.48 13.46
C SER A 212 -34.58 30.40 14.07
N LEU A 213 -34.62 30.38 15.40
CA LEU A 213 -35.64 31.02 16.24
C LEU A 213 -35.18 30.94 17.72
N ALA A 214 -34.70 32.07 18.25
CA ALA A 214 -35.00 32.65 19.56
C ALA A 214 -34.16 33.93 19.73
#